data_AF-F6YGB7-F1
#
_entry.id   AF-F6YGB7-F1
#
_cell.length_a   1.000
_cell.length_b   1.000
_cell.length_c   1.000
_cell.angle_alpha   90.00
_cell.angle_beta   90.00
_cell.angle_gamma   90.00
#
_symmetry.space_group_name_H-M   'P 1'
#
loop_
_entity.id
_entity.type
_entity.pdbx_description
1 polymer ?
#
loop_
_entity_poly.entity_id
_entity_poly.type
_entity_poly.pdbx_seq_one_letter_code
_entity_poly.pdbx_strand_id
1 'polypeptide(L)'
;MGRPWEKLLALARGFGGGAGPWVAGSAPPIEGPVLRRSWVRAVRRWLLKPPEPPYTHVCQVGEPALRAVAAPVDPAQLAGPEMQALIAHLVRVMRAQGAVGLSAPQLGVALQVLAVEFPERLLLTYPHAVRQARRMAPCPLRVFVNPRVRVLDTRLDSFPEGCLSVAGFVACVPRWRAVEIEGLNENGESVVWQATGWPARIIQHEMDHLQGCLFIDKMDSKTFTNVRWMEVND
;
A
#
# COMPACT_ATOMS: atom_id res chain seq x y z
N MET A 1 -18.14 -20.35 -22.68
CA MET A 1 -16.66 -20.27 -22.69
C MET A 1 -16.24 -19.41 -21.50
N GLY A 2 -15.85 -20.07 -20.40
CA GLY A 2 -15.43 -19.39 -19.16
C GLY A 2 -14.09 -18.68 -19.35
N ARG A 3 -13.93 -17.51 -18.74
CA ARG A 3 -12.72 -16.68 -18.91
C ARG A 3 -11.63 -17.16 -17.94
N PRO A 4 -10.33 -17.13 -18.32
CA PRO A 4 -9.26 -17.78 -17.57
C PRO A 4 -9.01 -17.29 -16.13
N TRP A 5 -9.52 -16.12 -15.75
CA TRP A 5 -9.31 -15.49 -14.44
C TRP A 5 -10.22 -16.02 -13.32
N GLU A 6 -11.32 -16.71 -13.64
CA GLU A 6 -12.24 -17.29 -12.65
C GLU A 6 -11.57 -18.37 -11.79
N LYS A 7 -10.47 -18.98 -12.28
CA LYS A 7 -9.72 -20.02 -11.55
C LYS A 7 -8.83 -19.48 -10.43
N LEU A 8 -8.44 -18.20 -10.46
CA LEU A 8 -7.53 -17.61 -9.46
C LEU A 8 -8.28 -17.06 -8.23
N LEU A 9 -9.57 -16.71 -8.38
CA LEU A 9 -10.40 -16.18 -7.28
C LEU A 9 -11.04 -17.29 -6.41
N ALA A 10 -10.98 -18.56 -6.85
CA ALA A 10 -11.65 -19.67 -6.17
C ALA A 10 -10.92 -20.22 -4.93
N LEU A 11 -9.70 -19.77 -4.64
CA LEU A 11 -8.86 -20.29 -3.55
C LEU A 11 -8.84 -19.45 -2.26
N ALA A 12 -9.55 -18.30 -2.22
CA ALA A 12 -9.49 -17.34 -1.11
C ALA A 12 -10.70 -17.38 -0.14
N ARG A 13 -11.58 -18.37 -0.22
CA ARG A 13 -12.81 -18.44 0.59
C ARG A 13 -12.85 -19.70 1.47
N GLY A 14 -12.15 -19.66 2.59
CA GLY A 14 -12.27 -20.65 3.65
C GLY A 14 -11.85 -20.06 4.99
N PHE A 15 -12.61 -20.38 6.03
CA PHE A 15 -12.43 -20.04 7.45
C PHE A 15 -13.15 -18.77 7.96
N GLY A 16 -14.40 -19.00 8.39
CA GLY A 16 -15.04 -18.24 9.44
C GLY A 16 -14.73 -18.83 10.82
N GLY A 17 -14.69 -17.98 11.84
CA GLY A 17 -14.47 -18.38 13.23
C GLY A 17 -14.85 -17.29 14.23
N GLY A 18 -15.98 -17.50 14.90
CA GLY A 18 -16.49 -16.97 16.18
C GLY A 18 -15.94 -15.68 16.78
N ALA A 19 -16.77 -14.63 16.83
CA ALA A 19 -16.62 -13.50 17.76
C ALA A 19 -17.49 -13.74 19.02
N GLY A 20 -16.86 -13.69 20.20
CA GLY A 20 -17.53 -13.70 21.51
C GLY A 20 -18.23 -12.37 21.84
N PRO A 21 -19.10 -12.34 22.87
CA PRO A 21 -20.07 -11.27 23.05
C PRO A 21 -19.43 -10.04 23.72
N TRP A 22 -19.36 -8.93 22.99
CA TRP A 22 -19.08 -7.61 23.56
C TRP A 22 -20.38 -7.00 24.08
N VAL A 23 -20.38 -6.63 25.36
CA VAL A 23 -21.50 -5.96 26.03
C VAL A 23 -21.68 -4.57 25.43
N ALA A 24 -22.83 -4.33 24.81
CA ALA A 24 -23.18 -3.06 24.16
C ALA A 24 -23.50 -1.98 25.20
N GLY A 25 -22.56 -1.08 25.45
CA GLY A 25 -22.88 0.26 25.95
C GLY A 25 -23.51 1.07 24.83
N SER A 26 -24.67 1.66 25.07
CA SER A 26 -25.43 2.46 24.09
C SER A 26 -24.72 3.78 23.77
N ALA A 27 -23.76 3.74 22.85
CA ALA A 27 -23.29 4.93 22.19
C ALA A 27 -24.42 5.47 21.29
N PRO A 28 -24.66 6.79 21.24
CA PRO A 28 -25.61 7.36 20.30
C PRO A 28 -25.20 6.99 18.87
N PRO A 29 -26.16 6.73 17.96
CA PRO A 29 -25.84 6.38 16.58
C PRO A 29 -25.02 7.52 15.97
N ILE A 30 -23.90 7.16 15.33
CA ILE A 30 -23.12 8.08 14.52
C ILE A 30 -23.96 8.38 13.27
N GLU A 31 -24.85 9.37 13.37
CA GLU A 31 -25.60 9.90 12.22
C GLU A 31 -24.66 10.79 11.40
N GLY A 32 -23.86 10.16 10.54
CA GLY A 32 -23.23 10.86 9.42
C GLY A 32 -24.30 11.41 8.46
N PRO A 33 -23.99 12.44 7.65
CA PRO A 33 -24.96 12.99 6.71
C PRO A 33 -25.51 11.89 5.80
N VAL A 34 -26.83 11.70 5.84
CA VAL A 34 -27.54 10.78 4.93
C VAL A 34 -27.34 11.30 3.51
N LEU A 35 -26.37 10.72 2.79
CA LEU A 35 -26.17 11.01 1.37
C LEU A 35 -27.48 10.69 0.63
N ARG A 36 -28.20 11.71 0.15
CA ARG A 36 -29.35 11.54 -0.73
C ARG A 36 -28.91 10.68 -1.91
N ARG A 37 -29.42 9.45 -1.98
CA ARG A 37 -29.13 8.53 -3.08
C ARG A 37 -29.73 9.13 -4.36
N SER A 38 -28.86 9.68 -5.22
CA SER A 38 -29.26 10.15 -6.54
C SER A 38 -29.73 8.96 -7.39
N TRP A 39 -30.98 9.01 -7.83
CA TRP A 39 -31.57 8.02 -8.74
C TRP A 39 -30.72 7.83 -10.00
N VAL A 40 -30.15 8.90 -10.54
CA VAL A 40 -29.22 8.87 -11.68
C VAL A 40 -27.97 8.06 -11.36
N ARG A 41 -27.41 8.21 -10.16
CA ARG A 41 -26.21 7.46 -9.72
C ARG A 41 -26.52 5.99 -9.49
N ALA A 42 -27.72 5.67 -9.00
CA ALA A 42 -28.21 4.30 -8.85
C ALA A 42 -28.41 3.63 -10.22
N VAL A 43 -29.13 4.26 -11.14
CA VAL A 43 -29.34 3.75 -12.51
C VAL A 43 -28.01 3.59 -13.24
N ARG A 44 -27.09 4.55 -13.11
CA ARG A 44 -25.75 4.45 -13.70
C ARG A 44 -24.93 3.28 -13.12
N ARG A 45 -25.07 2.97 -11.83
CA ARG A 45 -24.44 1.80 -11.18
C ARG A 45 -25.07 0.47 -11.66
N TRP A 46 -26.34 0.47 -12.05
CA TRP A 46 -27.00 -0.71 -12.61
C TRP A 46 -26.62 -0.94 -14.08
N LEU A 47 -26.42 0.15 -14.84
CA LEU A 47 -26.07 0.08 -16.27
C LEU A 47 -24.56 -0.10 -16.52
N LEU A 48 -23.70 0.47 -15.67
CA LEU A 48 -22.26 0.31 -15.79
C LEU A 48 -21.80 -0.87 -14.93
N LYS A 49 -21.08 -1.82 -15.55
CA LYS A 49 -20.35 -2.84 -14.80
C LYS A 49 -19.44 -2.15 -13.77
N PRO A 50 -19.33 -2.69 -12.54
CA PRO A 50 -18.37 -2.16 -11.59
C PRO A 50 -16.97 -2.22 -12.21
N PRO A 51 -16.10 -1.23 -11.95
CA PRO A 51 -14.72 -1.30 -12.41
C PRO A 51 -14.10 -2.59 -11.86
N GLU A 52 -13.30 -3.25 -12.68
CA GLU A 52 -12.52 -4.43 -12.30
C GLU A 52 -11.06 -4.00 -12.08
N PRO A 53 -10.34 -4.63 -11.14
CA PRO A 53 -8.93 -4.36 -10.95
C PRO A 53 -8.11 -4.81 -12.18
N PRO A 54 -6.93 -4.21 -12.44
CA PRO A 54 -6.31 -3.13 -11.67
C PRO A 54 -7.04 -1.79 -11.82
N TYR A 55 -7.31 -1.15 -10.68
CA TYR A 55 -8.00 0.13 -10.65
C TYR A 55 -7.10 1.27 -11.12
N THR A 56 -7.70 2.25 -11.80
CA THR A 56 -7.00 3.49 -12.19
C THR A 56 -6.76 4.45 -11.02
N HIS A 57 -7.34 4.18 -9.87
CA HIS A 57 -7.23 4.95 -8.63
C HIS A 57 -6.66 4.06 -7.51
N VAL A 58 -6.14 4.70 -6.47
CA VAL A 58 -5.64 4.00 -5.29
C VAL A 58 -6.81 3.65 -4.36
N CYS A 59 -6.96 2.37 -4.05
CA CYS A 59 -7.89 1.86 -3.06
C CYS A 59 -7.72 2.57 -1.72
N GLN A 60 -8.82 2.93 -1.08
CA GLN A 60 -8.81 3.52 0.26
C GLN A 60 -9.10 2.46 1.32
N VAL A 61 -8.65 2.71 2.54
CA VAL A 61 -8.92 1.88 3.72
C VAL A 61 -10.42 1.57 3.81
N GLY A 62 -10.74 0.29 3.97
CA GLY A 62 -12.08 -0.26 3.81
C GLY A 62 -12.21 -1.19 2.60
N GLU A 63 -11.34 -1.05 1.59
CA GLU A 63 -11.25 -1.99 0.48
C GLU A 63 -10.64 -3.33 0.95
N PRO A 64 -11.31 -4.49 0.75
CA PRO A 64 -10.82 -5.79 1.21
C PRO A 64 -9.43 -6.18 0.68
N ALA A 65 -9.07 -5.75 -0.53
CA ALA A 65 -7.75 -6.03 -1.10
C ALA A 65 -6.60 -5.51 -0.23
N LEU A 66 -6.81 -4.42 0.53
CA LEU A 66 -5.81 -3.84 1.43
C LEU A 66 -5.63 -4.61 2.74
N ARG A 67 -6.50 -5.59 3.03
CA ARG A 67 -6.49 -6.42 4.24
C ARG A 67 -6.26 -7.90 3.96
N ALA A 68 -6.25 -8.30 2.70
CA ALA A 68 -5.90 -9.65 2.30
C ALA A 68 -4.37 -9.84 2.25
N VAL A 69 -3.90 -11.04 2.58
CA VAL A 69 -2.52 -11.45 2.28
C VAL A 69 -2.42 -11.67 0.77
N ALA A 70 -1.50 -10.96 0.12
CA ALA A 70 -1.32 -11.03 -1.31
C ALA A 70 -0.77 -12.39 -1.76
N ALA A 71 -1.32 -12.94 -2.84
CA ALA A 71 -0.90 -14.21 -3.40
C ALA A 71 0.44 -14.07 -4.15
N PRO A 72 1.30 -15.10 -4.12
CA PRO A 72 2.52 -15.10 -4.92
C PRO A 72 2.18 -15.13 -6.42
N VAL A 73 3.03 -14.50 -7.22
CA VAL A 73 3.01 -14.54 -8.68
C VAL A 73 3.77 -15.77 -9.15
N ASP A 74 3.23 -16.53 -10.11
CA ASP A 74 3.99 -17.57 -10.80
C ASP A 74 5.09 -16.92 -11.66
N PRO A 75 6.39 -17.23 -11.45
CA PRO A 75 7.47 -16.64 -12.23
C PRO A 75 7.31 -16.80 -13.75
N ALA A 76 6.65 -17.86 -14.21
CA ALA A 76 6.39 -18.06 -15.64
C ALA A 76 5.48 -16.97 -16.24
N GLN A 77 4.68 -16.30 -15.42
CA GLN A 77 3.76 -15.23 -15.84
C GLN A 77 4.43 -13.85 -15.89
N LEU A 78 5.65 -13.70 -15.35
CA LEU A 78 6.31 -12.39 -15.27
C LEU A 78 6.60 -11.76 -16.63
N ALA A 79 7.09 -12.57 -17.58
CA ALA A 79 7.31 -12.12 -18.96
C ALA A 79 6.00 -11.92 -19.75
N GLY A 80 4.85 -12.29 -19.18
CA GLY A 80 3.55 -12.18 -19.83
C GLY A 80 3.07 -10.73 -19.96
N PRO A 81 2.31 -10.40 -21.01
CA PRO A 81 1.84 -9.03 -21.27
C PRO A 81 0.95 -8.49 -20.16
N GLU A 82 0.18 -9.35 -19.48
CA GLU A 82 -0.70 -8.94 -18.37
C GLU A 82 0.10 -8.47 -17.15
N MET A 83 1.16 -9.19 -16.78
CA MET A 83 2.02 -8.82 -15.65
C MET A 83 2.82 -7.55 -15.95
N GLN A 84 3.36 -7.44 -17.17
CA GLN A 84 4.06 -6.23 -17.61
C GLN A 84 3.13 -5.00 -17.61
N ALA A 85 1.87 -5.17 -18.03
CA ALA A 85 0.88 -4.11 -17.98
C ALA A 85 0.53 -3.70 -16.53
N LEU A 86 0.42 -4.66 -15.60
CA LEU A 86 0.21 -4.39 -14.18
C LEU A 86 1.38 -3.60 -13.58
N ILE A 87 2.61 -4.04 -13.80
CA ILE A 87 3.83 -3.39 -13.30
C ILE A 87 3.93 -1.96 -13.86
N ALA A 88 3.75 -1.80 -15.17
CA ALA A 88 3.76 -0.49 -15.81
C ALA A 88 2.66 0.43 -15.26
N HIS A 89 1.46 -0.12 -15.02
CA HIS A 89 0.36 0.64 -14.42
C HIS A 89 0.68 1.07 -12.99
N LEU A 90 1.25 0.19 -12.18
CA LEU A 90 1.65 0.43 -10.81
C LEU A 90 2.68 1.56 -10.70
N VAL A 91 3.74 1.49 -11.51
CA VAL A 91 4.77 2.54 -11.58
C VAL A 91 4.17 3.87 -12.05
N ARG A 92 3.28 3.83 -13.05
CA ARG A 92 2.60 5.03 -13.56
C ARG A 92 1.76 5.71 -12.48
N VAL A 93 0.97 4.95 -11.71
CA VAL A 93 0.14 5.51 -10.62
C VAL A 93 1.01 6.06 -9.49
N MET A 94 2.04 5.31 -9.08
CA MET A 94 3.00 5.73 -8.05
C MET A 94 3.58 7.10 -8.39
N ARG A 95 4.12 7.26 -9.61
CA ARG A 95 4.71 8.51 -10.09
C ARG A 95 3.69 9.62 -10.24
N ALA A 96 2.50 9.34 -10.78
CA ALA A 96 1.45 10.34 -10.97
C ALA A 96 0.94 10.91 -9.64
N GLN A 97 0.98 10.12 -8.56
CA GLN A 97 0.59 10.54 -7.21
C GLN A 97 1.76 11.11 -6.38
N GLY A 98 2.97 11.18 -6.95
CA GLY A 98 4.17 11.64 -6.24
C GLY A 98 4.58 10.73 -5.07
N ALA A 99 4.12 9.48 -5.04
CA ALA A 99 4.47 8.52 -4.01
C ALA A 99 5.86 7.91 -4.26
N VAL A 100 6.46 7.43 -3.18
CA VAL A 100 7.81 6.83 -3.18
C VAL A 100 7.78 5.30 -3.16
N GLY A 101 6.59 4.74 -3.02
CA GLY A 101 6.29 3.32 -3.08
C GLY A 101 4.82 3.10 -3.42
N LEU A 102 4.52 1.96 -4.04
CA LEU A 102 3.15 1.48 -4.26
C LEU A 102 3.15 -0.04 -4.40
N SER A 103 2.09 -0.67 -3.92
CA SER A 103 1.88 -2.12 -3.99
C SER A 103 0.62 -2.47 -4.82
N ALA A 104 0.62 -3.64 -5.45
CA ALA A 104 -0.52 -4.10 -6.25
C ALA A 104 -1.86 -4.17 -5.49
N PRO A 105 -1.89 -4.54 -4.18
CA PRO A 105 -3.12 -4.48 -3.38
C PRO A 105 -3.78 -3.09 -3.36
N GLN A 106 -2.98 -2.02 -3.44
CA GLN A 106 -3.48 -0.65 -3.51
C GLN A 106 -4.16 -0.30 -4.82
N LEU A 107 -4.03 -1.14 -5.84
CA LEU A 107 -4.76 -1.07 -7.11
C LEU A 107 -5.84 -2.18 -7.22
N GLY A 108 -6.18 -2.82 -6.10
CA GLY A 108 -7.19 -3.88 -6.05
C GLY A 108 -6.69 -5.25 -6.52
N VAL A 109 -5.38 -5.40 -6.76
CA VAL A 109 -4.78 -6.66 -7.22
C VAL A 109 -4.01 -7.30 -6.07
N ALA A 110 -4.56 -8.35 -5.48
CA ALA A 110 -3.95 -9.06 -4.34
C ALA A 110 -2.79 -9.99 -4.77
N LEU A 111 -1.80 -9.45 -5.47
CA LEU A 111 -0.57 -10.13 -5.87
C LEU A 111 0.66 -9.51 -5.20
N GLN A 112 1.68 -10.32 -4.94
CA GLN A 112 2.93 -9.90 -4.32
C GLN A 112 3.82 -9.10 -5.29
N VAL A 113 3.39 -7.89 -5.61
CA VAL A 113 4.11 -6.96 -6.49
C VAL A 113 4.15 -5.58 -5.82
N LEU A 114 5.33 -5.01 -5.70
CA LEU A 114 5.54 -3.65 -5.22
C LEU A 114 6.61 -2.93 -6.03
N ALA A 115 6.54 -1.60 -6.06
CA ALA A 115 7.59 -0.75 -6.60
C ALA A 115 8.02 0.29 -5.57
N VAL A 116 9.29 0.66 -5.62
CA VAL A 116 9.91 1.69 -4.78
C VAL A 116 10.75 2.61 -5.66
N GLU A 117 10.61 3.91 -5.48
CA GLU A 117 11.43 4.92 -6.15
C GLU A 117 11.52 6.17 -5.26
N PHE A 118 12.72 6.64 -4.97
CA PHE A 118 12.92 7.90 -4.26
C PHE A 118 13.93 8.76 -5.01
N PRO A 119 13.48 9.61 -5.94
CA PRO A 119 14.36 10.32 -6.85
C PRO A 119 15.04 11.49 -6.16
N GLU A 120 16.25 11.85 -6.59
CA GLU A 120 17.02 12.97 -6.03
C GLU A 120 16.25 14.29 -6.06
N ARG A 121 15.48 14.55 -7.14
CA ARG A 121 14.61 15.74 -7.23
C ARG A 121 13.64 15.87 -6.05
N LEU A 122 13.11 14.75 -5.55
CA LEU A 122 12.18 14.73 -4.42
C LEU A 122 12.95 14.82 -3.09
N LEU A 123 14.12 14.19 -2.98
CA LEU A 123 14.99 14.36 -1.82
C LEU A 123 15.29 15.84 -1.58
N LEU A 124 15.62 16.60 -2.64
CA LEU A 124 15.99 18.01 -2.55
C LEU A 124 14.85 18.94 -2.12
N THR A 125 13.59 18.49 -2.10
CA THR A 125 12.48 19.29 -1.55
C THR A 125 12.44 19.28 -0.02
N TYR A 126 13.16 18.35 0.63
CA TYR A 126 13.23 18.26 2.08
C TYR A 126 14.38 19.12 2.64
N PRO A 127 14.16 19.87 3.75
CA PRO A 127 15.21 20.60 4.44
C PRO A 127 16.39 19.68 4.80
N HIS A 128 17.62 20.21 4.75
CA HIS A 128 18.84 19.43 5.02
C HIS A 128 18.81 18.72 6.38
N ALA A 129 18.36 19.40 7.44
CA ALA A 129 18.22 18.81 8.76
C ALA A 129 17.26 17.60 8.78
N VAL A 130 16.15 17.66 8.04
CA VAL A 130 15.18 16.57 7.92
C VAL A 130 15.79 15.38 7.16
N ARG A 131 16.49 15.65 6.05
CA ARG A 131 17.20 14.63 5.28
C ARG A 131 18.20 13.87 6.13
N GLN A 132 19.00 14.59 6.92
CA GLN A 132 19.98 14.00 7.83
C GLN A 132 19.30 13.19 8.94
N ALA A 133 18.33 13.78 9.64
CA ALA A 133 17.64 13.11 10.74
C ALA A 133 16.96 11.80 10.30
N ARG A 134 16.33 11.80 9.12
CA ARG A 134 15.62 10.64 8.58
C ARG A 134 16.50 9.70 7.74
N ARG A 135 17.80 10.00 7.61
CA ARG A 135 18.77 9.29 6.76
C ARG A 135 18.20 9.03 5.36
N MET A 136 17.73 10.11 4.73
CA MET A 136 17.13 10.06 3.40
C MET A 136 18.23 9.99 2.34
N ALA A 137 18.18 8.96 1.50
CA ALA A 137 19.09 8.77 0.38
C ALA A 137 18.27 8.37 -0.85
N PRO A 138 18.59 8.89 -2.06
CA PRO A 138 17.81 8.59 -3.23
C PRO A 138 17.96 7.11 -3.61
N CYS A 139 16.93 6.53 -4.19
CA CYS A 139 16.99 5.20 -4.80
C CYS A 139 16.30 5.22 -6.17
N PRO A 140 16.90 4.58 -7.19
CA PRO A 140 16.25 4.42 -8.48
C PRO A 140 15.03 3.52 -8.36
N LEU A 141 14.16 3.56 -9.38
CA LEU A 141 13.02 2.66 -9.48
C LEU A 141 13.50 1.20 -9.34
N ARG A 142 12.84 0.47 -8.44
CA ARG A 142 12.98 -0.97 -8.27
C ARG A 142 11.60 -1.58 -8.16
N VAL A 143 11.36 -2.64 -8.90
CA VAL A 143 10.17 -3.48 -8.79
C VAL A 143 10.58 -4.77 -8.10
N PHE A 144 9.75 -5.24 -7.18
CA PHE A 144 9.91 -6.54 -6.55
C PHE A 144 8.64 -7.35 -6.69
N VAL A 145 8.82 -8.58 -7.16
CA VAL A 145 7.80 -9.62 -7.25
C VAL A 145 8.17 -10.76 -6.32
N ASN A 146 7.17 -11.25 -5.60
CA ASN A 146 7.32 -12.23 -4.50
C ASN A 146 8.41 -11.86 -3.49
N PRO A 147 8.49 -10.59 -3.03
CA PRO A 147 9.57 -10.20 -2.15
C PRO A 147 9.51 -10.87 -0.78
N ARG A 148 10.69 -11.01 -0.19
CA ARG A 148 10.88 -11.34 1.23
C ARG A 148 11.80 -10.29 1.84
N VAL A 149 11.57 -10.00 3.13
CA VAL A 149 12.39 -9.04 3.87
C VAL A 149 13.04 -9.70 5.09
N ARG A 150 14.33 -9.46 5.24
CA ARG A 150 15.14 -9.82 6.41
C ARG A 150 15.61 -8.55 7.12
N VAL A 151 15.47 -8.51 8.43
CA VAL A 151 15.95 -7.38 9.24
C VAL A 151 17.46 -7.47 9.41
N LEU A 152 18.18 -6.38 9.11
CA LEU A 152 19.63 -6.27 9.27
C LEU A 152 20.03 -5.49 10.54
N ASP A 153 19.19 -4.52 10.94
CA ASP A 153 19.38 -3.70 12.13
C ASP A 153 18.04 -3.49 12.82
N THR A 154 17.90 -4.02 14.02
CA THR A 154 16.66 -4.02 14.81
C THR A 154 16.39 -2.70 15.53
N ARG A 155 17.32 -1.73 15.49
CA ARG A 155 17.08 -0.38 16.03
C ARG A 155 15.89 0.25 15.32
N LEU A 156 15.02 0.89 16.11
CA LEU A 156 13.81 1.52 15.61
C LEU A 156 14.03 3.02 15.41
N ASP A 157 13.66 3.50 14.23
CA ASP A 157 13.51 4.92 13.93
C ASP A 157 12.01 5.24 13.79
N SER A 158 11.51 6.22 14.54
CA SER A 158 10.10 6.64 14.50
C SER A 158 9.99 8.01 13.84
N PHE A 159 9.27 8.07 12.72
CA PHE A 159 9.04 9.28 11.94
C PHE A 159 7.61 9.28 11.37
N PRO A 160 7.05 10.46 11.06
CA PRO A 160 5.79 10.58 10.37
C PRO A 160 5.80 9.85 9.02
N GLU A 161 4.78 9.04 8.79
CA GLU A 161 4.51 8.28 7.57
C GLU A 161 3.06 8.50 7.16
N GLY A 162 2.82 8.54 5.85
CA GLY A 162 1.48 8.60 5.27
C GLY A 162 1.30 7.48 4.25
N CYS A 163 0.07 7.25 3.82
CA CYS A 163 -0.27 6.25 2.83
C CYS A 163 -1.30 6.80 1.84
N LEU A 164 -1.12 6.55 0.55
CA LEU A 164 -2.13 6.93 -0.45
C LEU A 164 -3.48 6.25 -0.21
N SER A 165 -3.50 5.10 0.49
CA SER A 165 -4.71 4.36 0.87
C SER A 165 -5.36 4.85 2.18
N VAL A 166 -4.74 5.79 2.89
CA VAL A 166 -5.33 6.47 4.05
C VAL A 166 -5.15 7.98 3.82
N ALA A 167 -5.79 8.46 2.75
CA ALA A 167 -5.50 9.79 2.23
C ALA A 167 -5.76 10.90 3.26
N GLY A 168 -4.83 11.84 3.35
CA GLY A 168 -4.95 13.04 4.19
C GLY A 168 -4.52 12.86 5.64
N PHE A 169 -4.00 11.69 6.04
CA PHE A 169 -3.52 11.45 7.39
C PHE A 169 -2.08 10.94 7.42
N VAL A 170 -1.39 11.28 8.52
CA VAL A 170 -0.04 10.80 8.86
C VAL A 170 0.02 10.41 10.32
N ALA A 171 0.95 9.53 10.68
CA ALA A 171 1.32 9.27 12.07
C ALA A 171 2.78 8.83 12.16
N CYS A 172 3.38 8.94 13.33
CA CYS A 172 4.69 8.37 13.60
C CYS A 172 4.61 6.85 13.64
N VAL A 173 5.45 6.19 12.85
CA VAL A 173 5.52 4.71 12.77
C VAL A 173 6.96 4.27 13.04
N PRO A 174 7.19 3.39 14.03
CA PRO A 174 8.50 2.80 14.25
C PRO A 174 8.84 1.83 13.12
N ARG A 175 10.03 1.96 12.55
CA ARG A 175 10.56 1.06 11.50
C ARG A 175 11.96 0.61 11.85
N TRP A 176 12.32 -0.62 11.47
CA TRP A 176 13.70 -1.08 11.58
C TRP A 176 14.61 -0.23 10.72
N ARG A 177 15.80 0.06 11.24
CA ARG A 177 16.75 0.99 10.62
C ARG A 177 17.36 0.43 9.33
N ALA A 178 17.52 -0.88 9.23
CA ALA A 178 18.07 -1.55 8.05
C ALA A 178 17.38 -2.89 7.78
N VAL A 179 17.12 -3.13 6.50
CA VAL A 179 16.50 -4.36 6.00
C VAL A 179 17.16 -4.78 4.69
N GLU A 180 17.11 -6.07 4.38
CA GLU A 180 17.39 -6.63 3.08
C GLU A 180 16.08 -7.10 2.47
N ILE A 181 15.79 -6.68 1.25
CA ILE A 181 14.70 -7.21 0.43
C ILE A 181 15.29 -8.09 -0.68
N GLU A 182 14.75 -9.29 -0.82
CA GLU A 182 15.06 -10.23 -1.90
C GLU A 182 13.77 -10.56 -2.67
N GLY A 183 13.86 -10.77 -3.97
CA GLY A 183 12.71 -11.13 -4.81
C GLY A 183 13.09 -11.22 -6.29
N LEU A 184 12.09 -11.19 -7.16
CA LEU A 184 12.28 -11.11 -8.60
C LEU A 184 12.04 -9.67 -9.09
N ASN A 185 12.79 -9.23 -10.10
CA ASN A 185 12.48 -7.97 -10.80
C ASN A 185 11.40 -8.19 -11.89
N GLU A 186 11.09 -7.13 -12.65
CA GLU A 186 10.12 -7.16 -13.74
C GLU A 186 10.47 -8.14 -14.87
N ASN A 187 11.73 -8.54 -14.99
CA ASN A 187 12.21 -9.50 -15.99
C ASN A 187 12.26 -10.94 -15.45
N GLY A 188 11.88 -11.16 -14.18
CA GLY A 188 11.99 -12.46 -13.52
C GLY A 188 13.38 -12.80 -13.00
N GLU A 189 14.31 -11.84 -12.97
CA GLU A 189 15.66 -12.04 -12.47
C GLU A 189 15.69 -11.86 -10.95
N SER A 190 16.46 -12.70 -10.25
CA SER A 190 16.61 -12.57 -8.80
C SER A 190 17.40 -11.32 -8.44
N VAL A 191 16.85 -10.52 -7.54
CA VAL A 191 17.45 -9.27 -7.05
C VAL A 191 17.46 -9.25 -5.53
N VAL A 192 18.56 -8.77 -4.97
CA VAL A 192 18.73 -8.54 -3.52
C VAL A 192 19.15 -7.09 -3.31
N TRP A 193 18.56 -6.43 -2.32
CA TRP A 193 18.89 -5.05 -1.99
C TRP A 193 18.90 -4.82 -0.48
N GLN A 194 20.05 -4.45 0.04
CA GLN A 194 20.20 -3.96 1.41
C GLN A 194 19.94 -2.45 1.45
N ALA A 195 18.99 -2.05 2.27
CA ALA A 195 18.56 -0.68 2.44
C ALA A 195 18.65 -0.25 3.91
N THR A 196 18.97 1.01 4.12
CA THR A 196 19.00 1.63 5.45
C THR A 196 18.22 2.94 5.44
N GLY A 197 17.76 3.42 6.60
CA GLY A 197 17.14 4.75 6.72
C GLY A 197 15.82 4.84 5.96
N TRP A 198 15.63 5.93 5.21
CA TRP A 198 14.36 6.19 4.52
C TRP A 198 13.98 5.12 3.48
N PRO A 199 14.88 4.64 2.59
CA PRO A 199 14.60 3.49 1.73
C PRO A 199 14.15 2.23 2.48
N ALA A 200 14.76 1.92 3.63
CA ALA A 200 14.35 0.76 4.45
C ALA A 200 12.93 0.91 4.99
N ARG A 201 12.53 2.13 5.38
CA ARG A 201 11.16 2.45 5.79
C ARG A 201 10.16 2.23 4.66
N ILE A 202 10.47 2.71 3.45
CA ILE A 202 9.58 2.55 2.29
C ILE A 202 9.38 1.07 1.99
N ILE A 203 10.46 0.27 1.95
CA ILE A 203 10.38 -1.18 1.78
C ILE A 203 9.45 -1.82 2.81
N GLN A 204 9.62 -1.51 4.09
CA GLN A 204 8.77 -2.09 5.15
C GLN A 204 7.29 -1.69 4.99
N HIS A 205 7.01 -0.46 4.56
CA HIS A 205 5.64 -0.02 4.27
C HIS A 205 5.01 -0.83 3.12
N GLU A 206 5.70 -0.94 2.00
CA GLU A 206 5.17 -1.66 0.84
C GLU A 206 5.05 -3.18 1.10
N MET A 207 5.97 -3.75 1.88
CA MET A 207 5.86 -5.13 2.33
C MET A 207 4.65 -5.37 3.24
N ASP A 208 4.34 -4.42 4.13
CA ASP A 208 3.16 -4.52 4.99
C ASP A 208 1.87 -4.59 4.18
N HIS A 209 1.78 -3.82 3.08
CA HIS A 209 0.64 -3.91 2.16
C HIS A 209 0.46 -5.31 1.57
N LEU A 210 1.54 -6.02 1.25
CA LEU A 210 1.45 -7.40 0.76
C LEU A 210 0.95 -8.39 1.83
N GLN A 211 0.99 -7.99 3.10
CA GLN A 211 0.50 -8.77 4.24
C GLN A 211 -0.87 -8.28 4.77
N GLY A 212 -1.53 -7.36 4.05
CA GLY A 212 -2.81 -6.78 4.50
C GLY A 212 -2.68 -5.85 5.72
N CYS A 213 -1.45 -5.37 5.99
CA CYS A 213 -1.14 -4.46 7.08
C CYS A 213 -1.00 -3.03 6.55
N LEU A 214 -1.56 -2.08 7.30
CA LEU A 214 -1.46 -0.66 7.03
C LEU A 214 -0.64 0.02 8.14
N PHE A 215 -0.10 1.20 7.85
CA PHE A 215 0.69 1.93 8.85
C PHE A 215 -0.11 2.25 10.13
N ILE A 216 -1.43 2.41 10.01
CA ILE A 216 -2.35 2.65 11.13
C ILE A 216 -2.42 1.48 12.12
N ASP A 217 -1.98 0.28 11.74
CA ASP A 217 -1.90 -0.87 12.63
C ASP A 217 -0.61 -0.87 13.48
N LYS A 218 0.39 -0.05 13.11
CA LYS A 218 1.72 0.01 13.73
C LYS A 218 2.08 1.39 14.29
N MET A 219 1.26 2.40 14.03
CA MET A 219 1.53 3.78 14.42
C MET A 219 1.49 4.01 15.93
N ASP A 220 2.19 5.05 16.39
CA ASP A 220 1.83 5.71 17.64
C ASP A 220 0.53 6.50 17.41
N SER A 221 -0.59 5.94 17.87
CA SER A 221 -1.93 6.52 17.68
C SER A 221 -2.07 7.96 18.21
N LYS A 222 -1.28 8.38 19.20
CA LYS A 222 -1.31 9.76 19.72
C LYS A 222 -0.78 10.79 18.73
N THR A 223 -0.05 10.34 17.71
CA THR A 223 0.54 11.19 16.66
C THR A 223 -0.29 11.19 15.38
N PHE A 224 -1.42 10.46 15.34
CA PHE A 224 -2.29 10.42 14.16
C PHE A 224 -2.94 11.77 13.92
N THR A 225 -2.62 12.38 12.78
CA THR A 225 -3.05 13.74 12.46
C THR A 225 -3.39 13.90 10.99
N ASN A 226 -4.35 14.79 10.71
CA ASN A 226 -4.64 15.25 9.37
C ASN A 226 -3.49 16.14 8.86
N VAL A 227 -3.10 15.98 7.60
CA VAL A 227 -1.98 16.75 7.00
C VAL A 227 -2.21 18.26 7.00
N ARG A 228 -3.47 18.72 7.06
CA ARG A 228 -3.84 20.14 7.11
C ARG A 228 -3.97 20.70 8.53
N TRP A 229 -3.85 19.89 9.57
CA TRP A 229 -3.97 20.39 10.95
C TRP A 229 -2.92 21.46 11.28
N MET A 230 -1.71 21.34 10.72
CA MET A 230 -0.65 22.33 10.91
C MET A 230 -0.99 23.66 10.21
N GLU A 231 -1.69 23.63 9.07
CA GLU A 231 -2.09 24.84 8.34
C GLU A 231 -3.20 25.64 9.05
N VAL A 232 -3.97 25.01 9.94
CA VAL A 232 -5.16 25.59 10.58
C VAL A 232 -4.89 26.05 12.03
N ASN A 233 -3.87 25.49 12.68
CA ASN A 233 -3.54 25.80 14.08
C ASN A 233 -2.37 26.77 14.25
N ASP A 234 -1.71 27.15 13.16
CA ASP A 234 -0.65 28.15 13.14
C ASP A 234 -1.21 29.58 13.09
#